data_AF-A0A8T4GIK9-F1
#
_entry.id   AF-A0A8T4GIK9-F1
#
_cell.length_a   1.000
_cell.length_b   1.000
_cell.length_c   1.000
_cell.angle_alpha   90.00
_cell.angle_beta   90.00
_cell.angle_gamma   90.00
#
_symmetry.space_group_name_H-M   'P 1'
#
loop_
_entity.id
_entity.type
_entity.pdbx_description
1 polymer ?
#
loop_
_entity_poly.entity_id
_entity_poly.type
_entity_poly.pdbx_seq_one_letter_code
_entity_poly.pdbx_strand_id
1 'polypeptide(L)'
;MKDSENSRSFGSVLILLQGVVTVLFPQASVRLTKKMIGKNFDNASELEANPAYLQQLRAIGVGMIAAAGTDLLLQNVEKSDAERSEFADSEGE
;
A
#
# COMPACT_ATOMS: atom_id res chain seq x y z
N MET A 1 2.92 22.05 -9.82
CA MET A 1 2.75 21.54 -8.44
C MET A 1 1.55 20.58 -8.27
N LYS A 2 0.52 20.57 -9.14
CA LYS A 2 -0.60 19.60 -9.05
C LYS A 2 -0.24 18.13 -9.40
N ASP A 3 0.75 17.86 -10.25
CA ASP A 3 1.10 16.48 -10.64
C ASP A 3 1.77 15.65 -9.53
N SER A 4 2.56 16.27 -8.65
CA SER A 4 3.24 15.58 -7.55
C SER A 4 2.28 15.11 -6.46
N GLU A 5 1.22 15.86 -6.21
CA GLU A 5 0.22 15.51 -5.18
C GLU A 5 -0.66 14.33 -5.63
N ASN A 6 -1.13 14.36 -6.88
CA ASN A 6 -1.94 13.29 -7.46
C ASN A 6 -1.16 11.97 -7.58
N SER A 7 0.13 12.03 -7.93
CA SER A 7 0.99 10.84 -8.00
C SER A 7 1.28 10.24 -6.63
N ARG A 8 1.47 11.09 -5.60
CA ARG A 8 1.68 10.63 -4.22
C ARG A 8 0.43 9.95 -3.65
N SER A 9 -0.75 10.53 -3.83
CA SER A 9 -2.00 9.92 -3.36
C SER A 9 -2.29 8.59 -4.07
N PHE A 10 -2.08 8.55 -5.39
CA PHE A 10 -2.27 7.33 -6.18
C PHE A 10 -1.33 6.21 -5.73
N GLY A 11 -0.07 6.53 -5.46
CA GLY A 11 0.90 5.59 -4.88
C GLY A 11 0.43 5.03 -3.54
N SER A 12 -0.05 5.88 -2.63
CA SER A 12 -0.53 5.46 -1.31
C SER A 12 -1.78 4.57 -1.41
N VAL A 13 -2.71 4.86 -2.32
CA VAL A 13 -3.87 3.99 -2.61
C VAL A 13 -3.44 2.61 -3.12
N LEU A 14 -2.47 2.55 -4.05
CA LEU A 14 -1.96 1.29 -4.57
C LEU A 14 -1.29 0.44 -3.48
N ILE A 15 -0.47 1.07 -2.62
CA ILE A 15 0.18 0.39 -1.49
C ILE A 15 -0.87 -0.13 -0.51
N LEU A 16 -1.91 0.67 -0.20
CA LEU A 16 -2.98 0.27 0.70
C LEU A 16 -3.74 -0.95 0.16
N LEU A 17 -4.10 -0.92 -1.13
CA LEU A 17 -4.76 -2.06 -1.80
C LEU A 17 -3.89 -3.32 -1.74
N GLN A 18 -2.60 -3.20 -2.03
CA GLN A 18 -1.67 -4.31 -1.96
C GLN A 18 -1.51 -4.85 -0.53
N GLY A 19 -1.50 -3.97 0.47
CA GLY A 19 -1.56 -4.31 1.89
C GLY A 19 -2.75 -5.19 2.23
N VAL A 20 -3.96 -4.77 1.83
CA VAL A 20 -5.21 -5.52 2.05
C VAL A 20 -5.18 -6.89 1.39
N VAL A 21 -4.76 -6.96 0.12
CA VAL A 21 -4.65 -8.23 -0.61
C VAL A 21 -3.65 -9.17 0.07
N THR A 22 -2.53 -8.64 0.57
CA THR A 22 -1.50 -9.43 1.26
C THR A 22 -2.00 -10.01 2.59
N VAL A 23 -2.84 -9.28 3.32
CA VAL A 23 -3.46 -9.77 4.58
C VAL A 23 -4.51 -10.86 4.31
N LEU A 24 -5.41 -10.62 3.36
CA LEU A 24 -6.55 -11.51 3.10
C LEU A 24 -6.17 -12.75 2.28
N PHE A 25 -5.22 -12.60 1.34
CA PHE A 25 -4.81 -13.66 0.41
C PHE A 25 -3.29 -13.88 0.43
N PRO A 26 -2.67 -14.23 1.58
CA PRO A 26 -1.23 -14.47 1.64
C PRO A 26 -0.81 -15.66 0.74
N GLN A 27 -1.72 -16.60 0.47
CA GLN A 27 -1.48 -17.69 -0.49
C GLN A 27 -1.35 -17.22 -1.95
N ALA A 28 -1.99 -16.11 -2.33
CA ALA A 28 -1.80 -15.54 -3.66
C ALA A 28 -0.37 -15.00 -3.82
N SER A 29 0.16 -14.32 -2.80
CA SER A 29 1.56 -13.88 -2.74
C SER A 29 2.53 -15.06 -2.79
N VAL A 30 2.25 -16.13 -2.03
CA VAL A 30 3.05 -17.37 -2.09
C VAL A 30 3.07 -17.96 -3.51
N ARG A 31 1.91 -18.06 -4.18
CA ARG A 31 1.82 -18.59 -5.54
C ARG A 31 2.57 -17.73 -6.54
N LEU A 32 2.49 -16.41 -6.43
CA LEU A 32 3.23 -15.49 -7.27
C LEU A 32 4.75 -15.64 -7.07
N THR A 33 5.20 -15.67 -5.82
CA THR A 33 6.61 -15.87 -5.46
C THR A 33 7.13 -17.22 -5.95
N LYS A 34 6.37 -18.31 -5.76
CA LYS A 34 6.67 -19.62 -6.33
C LYS A 34 6.79 -19.59 -7.85
N LYS A 35 5.89 -18.88 -8.53
CA LYS A 35 5.92 -18.77 -10.00
C LYS A 35 7.14 -17.99 -10.48
N MET A 36 7.57 -16.98 -9.74
CA MET A 36 8.79 -16.21 -10.06
C MET A 36 10.06 -17.02 -9.81
N ILE A 37 10.14 -17.74 -8.70
CA ILE A 37 11.29 -18.58 -8.34
C ILE A 37 11.33 -19.84 -9.22
N GLY A 38 10.16 -20.43 -9.54
CA GLY A 38 10.03 -21.63 -10.36
C GLY A 38 10.38 -21.46 -11.82
N LYS A 39 10.47 -20.21 -12.32
CA LYS A 39 11.10 -19.95 -13.62
C LYS A 39 12.61 -20.27 -13.63
N ASN A 40 13.24 -20.36 -12.47
CA ASN A 40 14.68 -20.58 -12.32
C ASN A 40 15.02 -21.88 -11.57
N PHE A 41 14.03 -22.56 -10.99
CA PHE A 41 14.23 -23.77 -10.17
C PHE A 41 13.12 -24.79 -10.43
N ASP A 42 13.49 -26.02 -10.80
CA ASP A 42 12.55 -27.08 -11.15
C ASP A 42 11.65 -27.52 -9.98
N ASN A 43 12.10 -27.35 -8.73
CA ASN A 43 11.38 -27.82 -7.52
C ASN A 43 10.52 -26.73 -6.84
N ALA A 44 10.41 -25.53 -7.41
CA ALA A 44 9.74 -24.43 -6.72
C ALA A 44 8.22 -24.61 -6.55
N SER A 45 7.60 -25.48 -7.36
CA SER A 45 6.19 -25.85 -7.23
C SER A 45 5.90 -26.59 -5.92
N GLU A 46 6.87 -27.36 -5.41
CA GLU A 46 6.73 -28.24 -4.25
C GLU A 46 6.90 -27.51 -2.90
N LEU A 47 7.33 -26.25 -2.91
CA LEU A 47 7.62 -25.46 -1.70
C LEU A 47 6.37 -25.21 -0.83
N GLU A 48 6.05 -26.01 0.17
CA GLU A 48 4.95 -25.63 1.08
C GLU A 48 5.31 -24.37 1.88
N ALA A 49 4.38 -23.39 1.89
CA ALA A 49 4.58 -22.19 2.68
C ALA A 49 4.42 -22.52 4.15
N ASN A 50 5.49 -22.35 4.91
CA ASN A 50 5.47 -22.48 6.36
C ASN A 50 4.38 -21.57 6.96
N PRO A 51 3.55 -22.04 7.90
CA PRO A 51 2.56 -21.21 8.57
C PRO A 51 3.14 -19.95 9.22
N ALA A 52 4.38 -19.98 9.71
CA ALA A 52 5.08 -18.80 10.23
C ALA A 52 5.34 -17.74 9.14
N TYR A 53 5.63 -18.18 7.90
CA TYR A 53 5.81 -17.28 6.75
C TYR A 53 4.49 -16.60 6.35
N LEU A 54 3.36 -17.31 6.43
CA LEU A 54 2.04 -16.72 6.20
C LEU A 54 1.68 -15.66 7.24
N GLN A 55 2.03 -15.90 8.51
CA GLN A 55 1.85 -14.92 9.59
C GLN A 55 2.72 -13.68 9.35
N GLN A 56 3.97 -13.88 8.92
CA GLN A 56 4.86 -12.77 8.56
C GLN A 56 4.31 -11.95 7.39
N LEU A 57 3.81 -12.59 6.33
CA LEU A 57 3.19 -11.90 5.20
C LEU A 57 1.99 -11.05 5.65
N ARG A 58 1.15 -11.57 6.54
CA ARG A 58 0.04 -10.79 7.12
C ARG A 58 0.54 -9.60 7.92
N ALA A 59 1.57 -9.76 8.76
CA ALA A 59 2.15 -8.67 9.52
C ALA A 59 2.71 -7.56 8.61
N ILE A 60 3.40 -7.94 7.53
CA ILE A 60 3.88 -7.01 6.50
C ILE A 60 2.70 -6.28 5.85
N GLY A 61 1.64 -7.02 5.48
CA GLY A 61 0.40 -6.45 4.94
C GLY A 61 -0.24 -5.41 5.87
N VAL A 62 -0.32 -5.70 7.18
CA VAL A 62 -0.84 -4.75 8.18
C VAL A 62 0.05 -3.50 8.25
N GLY A 63 1.37 -3.66 8.22
CA GLY A 63 2.30 -2.53 8.17
C GLY A 63 2.09 -1.63 6.95
N MET A 64 1.88 -2.23 5.77
CA MET A 64 1.58 -1.49 4.54
C MET A 64 0.27 -0.71 4.64
N ILE A 65 -0.78 -1.32 5.19
CA ILE A 65 -2.08 -0.66 5.40
C ILE A 65 -1.93 0.50 6.38
N ALA A 66 -1.23 0.30 7.50
CA ALA A 66 -1.05 1.33 8.52
C ALA A 66 -0.28 2.54 7.97
N ALA A 67 0.82 2.30 7.27
CA ALA A 67 1.63 3.36 6.67
C ALA A 67 0.84 4.14 5.61
N ALA A 68 0.27 3.44 4.62
CA ALA A 68 -0.45 4.10 3.52
C ALA A 68 -1.76 4.76 3.98
N GLY A 69 -2.46 4.14 4.94
CA GLY A 69 -3.67 4.71 5.53
C GLY A 69 -3.36 6.00 6.30
N THR A 70 -2.28 6.02 7.08
CA THR A 70 -1.85 7.23 7.80
C THR A 70 -1.43 8.33 6.82
N ASP A 71 -0.67 7.98 5.78
CA ASP A 71 -0.24 8.93 4.76
C ASP A 71 -1.43 9.56 4.00
N LEU A 72 -2.45 8.78 3.63
CA LEU A 72 -3.67 9.32 3.02
C LEU A 72 -4.47 10.24 3.95
N LEU A 73 -4.53 9.93 5.25
CA LEU A 73 -5.17 10.80 6.23
C LEU A 73 -4.43 12.14 6.36
N LEU A 74 -3.10 12.12 6.41
CA LEU A 74 -2.28 13.33 6.45
C LEU A 74 -2.42 14.18 5.19
N GLN A 75 -2.42 13.56 4.00
CA GLN A 75 -2.67 14.26 2.73
C GLN A 75 -4.05 14.94 2.71
N ASN A 76 -5.07 14.31 3.30
CA ASN A 76 -6.41 14.90 3.37
C ASN A 76 -6.47 16.10 4.33
N VAL A 77 -5.72 16.07 5.43
CA VAL A 77 -5.59 17.21 6.36
C VAL A 77 -4.84 18.37 5.68
N GLU A 78 -3.69 18.11 5.05
CA GLU A 78 -2.93 19.12 4.29
C GLU A 78 -3.81 19.82 3.24
N LYS A 79 -4.61 19.04 2.50
CA LYS A 79 -5.52 19.60 1.50
C LYS A 79 -6.62 20.48 2.12
N SER A 80 -7.19 20.05 3.25
CA SER A 80 -8.23 20.81 3.95
C SER A 80 -7.70 22.13 4.52
N ASP A 81 -6.47 22.14 5.03
CA ASP A 81 -5.80 23.33 5.55
C ASP A 81 -5.42 24.32 4.43
N ALA A 82 -4.99 23.80 3.27
CA ALA A 82 -4.69 24.61 2.09
C ALA A 82 -5.95 25.31 1.55
N GLU A 83 -7.06 24.57 1.38
CA GLU A 83 -8.34 25.15 0.95
C GLU A 83 -8.82 26.23 1.94
N ARG A 84 -8.62 26.04 3.24
CA ARG A 84 -9.00 27.04 4.26
C ARG A 84 -8.16 28.32 4.23
N SER A 85 -6.86 28.24 3.92
CA SER A 85 -6.02 29.42 3.71
C SER A 85 -6.40 30.20 2.44
N GLU A 86 -6.70 29.49 1.36
CA GLU A 86 -7.08 30.11 0.07
C GLU A 86 -8.41 30.89 0.17
N PHE A 87 -9.36 30.38 0.97
CA PHE A 87 -10.60 31.09 1.28
C PHE A 87 -10.39 32.32 2.20
N ALA A 88 -9.44 32.26 3.14
CA ALA A 88 -9.16 33.37 4.07
C ALA A 88 -8.47 34.56 3.37
N ASP A 89 -7.61 34.30 2.38
CA ASP A 89 -6.99 35.36 1.57
C ASP A 89 -7.98 36.00 0.58
N SER A 90 -9.04 35.27 0.16
CA SER A 90 -10.03 35.81 -0.79
C SER A 90 -11.11 36.70 -0.15
N GLU A 91 -11.30 36.67 1.17
CA GLU A 91 -12.24 37.56 1.88
C GLU A 91 -11.58 38.87 2.38
N GLY A 92 -10.28 39.04 2.14
CA GLY A 92 -9.48 40.20 2.56
C GLY A 92 -9.23 41.28 1.51
N GLU A 93 -9.77 41.15 0.29
CA GLU A 93 -9.68 42.15 -0.80
C GLU A 93 -10.95 42.99 -0.96
#